data_AF-A0AAV1LBN2-F1
#
_entry.id   AF-A0AAV1LBN2-F1
#
_cell.length_a   1.000
_cell.length_b   1.000
_cell.length_c   1.000
_cell.angle_alpha   90.00
_cell.angle_beta   90.00
_cell.angle_gamma   90.00
#
_symmetry.space_group_name_H-M   'P 1'
#
loop_
_entity.id
_entity.type
_entity.pdbx_description
1 polymer ?
#
loop_
_entity_poly.entity_id
_entity_poly.type
_entity_poly.pdbx_seq_one_letter_code
_entity_poly.pdbx_strand_id
1 'polypeptide(L)' 'MPKVCEGGTYLDKYTEEDIVKAIEAIRNGMPKKTAAKKFGVPRPTLQFRLSSQFVKPRPGPTTVLTEDEENILVEWINM' A
#
# COMPACT_ATOMS: atom_id res chain seq x y z
N MET A 1 21.76 3.17 -11.31
CA MET A 1 20.52 2.77 -12.02
C MET A 1 20.17 1.37 -11.56
N PRO A 2 18.91 1.05 -11.18
CA PRO A 2 18.53 -0.31 -10.82
C PRO A 2 18.91 -1.26 -11.96
N LYS A 3 19.53 -2.39 -11.61
CA LYS A 3 20.08 -3.35 -12.59
C LYS A 3 18.91 -4.03 -13.32
N VAL A 4 18.93 -3.97 -14.64
CA VAL A 4 18.06 -4.76 -15.52
C VAL A 4 18.31 -6.24 -15.20
N CYS A 5 17.25 -6.99 -14.95
CA CYS A 5 17.29 -8.44 -14.83
C CYS A 5 16.68 -9.05 -16.09
N GLU A 6 17.28 -10.14 -16.58
CA GLU A 6 16.90 -10.82 -17.81
C GLU A 6 15.40 -11.21 -17.76
N GLY A 7 14.60 -10.67 -18.68
CA GLY A 7 13.14 -10.89 -18.69
C GLY A 7 12.26 -9.62 -18.80
N GLY A 8 12.85 -8.43 -18.82
CA GLY A 8 12.15 -7.20 -19.21
C GLY A 8 11.33 -6.50 -18.10
N THR A 9 11.38 -6.97 -16.86
CA THR A 9 10.72 -6.31 -15.72
C THR A 9 11.73 -5.86 -14.67
N TYR A 10 11.58 -4.64 -14.17
CA TYR A 10 12.42 -4.12 -13.08
C TYR A 10 12.12 -4.87 -11.78
N LEU A 11 13.16 -5.38 -11.11
CA LEU A 11 13.05 -5.95 -9.76
C LEU A 11 12.90 -4.80 -8.76
N ASP A 12 11.68 -4.60 -8.27
CA ASP A 12 11.43 -3.70 -7.15
C ASP A 12 12.15 -4.24 -5.91
N LYS A 13 12.84 -3.35 -5.20
CA LYS A 13 13.66 -3.72 -4.03
C LYS A 13 12.83 -4.13 -2.81
N TYR A 14 11.52 -3.93 -2.85
CA TYR A 14 10.59 -4.16 -1.74
C TYR A 14 9.20 -4.46 -2.29
N THR A 15 8.45 -5.31 -1.59
CA THR A 15 7.07 -5.69 -1.96
C THR A 15 6.03 -4.80 -1.26
N GLU A 16 4.76 -4.86 -1.68
CA GLU A 16 3.68 -4.19 -0.93
C GLU A 16 3.57 -4.71 0.50
N GLU A 17 3.81 -6.00 0.71
CA GLU A 17 3.79 -6.62 2.04
C GLU A 17 4.84 -6.01 2.98
N ASP A 18 6.03 -5.71 2.46
CA ASP A 18 7.10 -5.06 3.24
C ASP A 18 6.70 -3.65 3.66
N ILE A 19 5.97 -2.93 2.79
CA ILE A 19 5.43 -1.60 3.11
C ILE A 19 4.38 -1.71 4.23
N VAL A 20 3.46 -2.67 4.14
CA VAL A 20 2.41 -2.87 5.16
C VAL A 20 3.03 -3.21 6.51
N LYS A 21 3.95 -4.19 6.56
CA LYS A 21 4.67 -4.58 7.78
C LYS A 21 5.46 -3.40 8.37
N ALA A 22 6.08 -2.58 7.53
CA ALA A 22 6.79 -1.38 7.98
C ALA A 22 5.86 -0.33 8.58
N ILE A 23 4.67 -0.12 7.99
CA ILE A 23 3.67 0.82 8.51
C ILE A 23 3.11 0.33 9.85
N GLU A 24 2.80 -0.96 9.97
CA GLU A 24 2.35 -1.56 11.23
C GLU A 24 3.39 -1.41 12.34
N ALA A 25 4.67 -1.69 12.03
CA ALA A 25 5.75 -1.48 12.98
C ALA A 25 5.87 -0.01 13.44
N ILE A 26 5.67 0.96 12.53
CA ILE A 26 5.66 2.39 12.88
C ILE A 26 4.45 2.73 13.76
N ARG A 27 3.27 2.18 13.48
CA ARG A 27 2.07 2.35 14.32
C ARG A 27 2.28 1.77 15.72
N ASN A 28 3.03 0.68 15.83
CA ASN A 28 3.43 0.06 17.11
C ASN A 28 4.56 0.83 17.85
N GLY A 29 4.95 2.02 17.39
CA GLY A 29 5.93 2.89 18.05
C GLY A 29 7.36 2.80 17.50
N MET A 30 7.61 2.05 16.42
CA MET A 30 8.94 1.99 15.81
C MET A 30 9.29 3.30 15.08
N PRO A 31 10.51 3.84 15.21
CA PRO A 31 10.94 5.01 14.46
C PRO A 31 10.97 4.74 12.94
N LYS A 32 10.53 5.72 12.14
CA LYS A 32 10.49 5.64 10.65
C LYS A 32 11.85 5.24 10.03
N LYS A 33 12.96 5.73 10.59
CA LYS A 33 14.32 5.37 10.15
C LYS A 33 14.65 3.90 10.41
N THR A 34 14.21 3.37 11.55
CA THR A 34 14.48 1.98 11.95
C THR A 34 13.62 1.02 11.11
N ALA A 35 12.34 1.35 10.91
CA ALA A 35 11.46 0.59 10.04
C ALA A 35 11.97 0.55 8.59
N ALA A 36 12.42 1.68 8.04
CA ALA A 36 13.00 1.74 6.70
C ALA A 36 14.22 0.80 6.51
N LYS A 37 15.11 0.76 7.51
CA LYS A 37 16.27 -0.15 7.48
C LYS A 37 15.86 -1.61 7.65
N LYS A 38 14.89 -1.89 8.52
CA LYS A 38 14.46 -3.25 8.87
C LYS A 38 13.75 -3.95 7.70
N PHE A 39 12.91 -3.21 6.98
CA PHE A 39 12.08 -3.76 5.89
C PHE A 39 12.61 -3.42 4.49
N GLY A 40 13.76 -2.74 4.37
CA GLY A 40 14.35 -2.38 3.07
C GLY A 40 13.54 -1.33 2.27
N VAL A 41 12.47 -0.78 2.85
CA VAL A 41 11.61 0.23 2.21
C VAL A 41 12.21 1.62 2.39
N PRO A 42 12.33 2.44 1.32
CA PRO A 42 12.78 3.81 1.44
C PRO A 42 11.92 4.63 2.41
N ARG A 43 12.57 5.40 3.28
CA ARG A 43 11.90 6.34 4.20
C ARG A 43 10.90 7.29 3.52
N PRO A 44 11.18 7.92 2.37
CA PRO A 44 10.19 8.80 1.71
C PRO A 44 8.94 8.03 1.30
N THR A 45 9.06 6.77 0.86
CA THR A 45 7.93 5.90 0.55
C THR A 45 7.05 5.66 1.78
N LEU A 46 7.66 5.35 2.93
CA LEU A 46 6.93 5.18 4.20
C LEU A 46 6.27 6.48 4.66
N GLN A 47 6.94 7.62 4.46
CA GLN A 47 6.38 8.92 4.80
C GLN A 47 5.18 9.27 3.92
N PHE A 48 5.25 9.00 2.61
CA PHE A 48 4.16 9.20 1.68
C PHE A 48 2.97 8.29 2.00
N ARG A 49 3.22 6.99 2.22
CA ARG A 49 2.18 6.01 2.58
C ARG A 49 1.48 6.30 3.92
N LEU A 50 2.15 7.01 4.84
CA LEU A 50 1.57 7.47 6.11
C LEU A 50 0.83 8.82 5.98
N SER A 51 0.97 9.53 4.86
CA SER A 51 0.30 10.81 4.66
C SER A 51 -1.18 10.62 4.34
N SER A 52 -2.00 11.61 4.70
CA SER A 52 -3.43 11.64 4.34
C SER A 52 -3.70 11.74 2.83
N GLN A 53 -2.67 12.03 2.03
CA GLN A 53 -2.77 12.13 0.58
C GLN A 53 -2.67 10.76 -0.10
N PHE A 54 -2.23 9.72 0.62
CA PHE A 54 -2.11 8.39 0.03
C PHE A 54 -3.48 7.73 -0.07
N VAL A 55 -3.96 7.58 -1.30
CA VAL A 55 -5.11 6.75 -1.66
C VAL A 55 -4.59 5.53 -2.41
N LYS A 56 -5.02 4.34 -2.03
CA LYS A 56 -4.63 3.11 -2.74
C LYS A 56 -5.14 3.21 -4.18
N PRO A 57 -4.26 3.17 -5.19
CA PRO A 57 -4.70 3.25 -6.57
C PRO A 57 -5.55 2.01 -6.87
N ARG A 58 -6.75 2.24 -7.43
CA ARG A 58 -7.61 1.18 -7.96
C ARG A 58 -7.51 1.21 -9.48
N PRO A 59 -7.32 0.06 -10.16
CA PRO A 59 -7.36 0.03 -11.60
C PRO A 59 -8.79 0.33 -12.09
N GLY A 60 -8.91 1.22 -13.08
CA GLY A 60 -10.18 1.55 -13.71
C GLY A 60 -10.86 2.82 -13.16
N PRO A 61 -12.04 3.17 -13.72
CA PRO A 61 -12.82 4.33 -13.30
C PRO A 61 -13.32 4.21 -11.86
N THR A 62 -13.55 5.35 -11.22
CA THR A 62 -14.19 5.40 -9.90
C THR A 62 -15.60 4.82 -9.97
N THR A 63 -15.98 4.05 -8.95
CA THR A 63 -17.35 3.56 -8.79
C THR A 63 -18.30 4.73 -8.54
N VAL A 64 -19.52 4.62 -9.05
CA VAL A 64 -20.58 5.62 -8.78
C VAL A 64 -21.11 5.45 -7.35
N LEU A 65 -21.17 4.20 -6.88
CA LEU A 65 -21.61 3.85 -5.54
C LEU A 65 -20.44 3.81 -4.56
N THR A 66 -20.74 4.19 -3.32
CA THR A 66 -19.86 4.01 -2.17
C THR A 66 -19.91 2.56 -1.66
N GLU A 67 -18.86 2.14 -0.95
CA GLU A 67 -18.79 0.78 -0.38
C GLU A 67 -19.98 0.49 0.55
N ASP A 68 -20.48 1.51 1.26
CA ASP A 68 -21.65 1.40 2.13
C ASP A 68 -22.95 1.13 1.33
N GLU A 69 -23.14 1.82 0.21
CA GLU A 69 -24.29 1.59 -0.69
C GLU A 69 -24.23 0.21 -1.35
N GLU A 70 -23.03 -0.23 -1.76
CA GLU A 70 -22.84 -1.57 -2.31
C GLU A 70 -23.19 -2.66 -1.28
N ASN A 71 -22.82 -2.47 -0.01
CA ASN A 71 -23.15 -3.41 1.06
C ASN A 71 -24.67 -3.51 1.31
N ILE A 72 -25.41 -2.40 1.24
CA ILE A 72 -26.87 -2.40 1.36
C ILE A 72 -27.52 -3.24 0.26
N LEU A 73 -27.02 -3.14 -0.98
CA LEU A 73 -27.52 -3.93 -2.11
C LEU A 73 -27.22 -5.42 -1.93
N VAL A 74 -26.03 -5.77 -1.43
CA VAL A 74 -25.64 -7.16 -1.15
C VAL A 74 -26.51 -7.76 -0.04
N GLU A 75 -26.77 -7.01 1.03
CA GLU A 75 -27.65 -7.43 2.12
C GLU A 75 -29.06 -7.71 1.60
N TRP A 76 -29.60 -6.83 0.74
CA TRP A 76 -30.91 -7.02 0.12
C TRP A 76 -31.00 -8.24 -0.79
N ILE A 77 -29.98 -8.53 -1.58
CA ILE A 77 -29.95 -9.70 -2.49
C ILE A 77 -29.89 -11.03 -1.72
N ASN A 78 -29.22 -11.03 -0.57
CA ASN A 78 -29.04 -12.23 0.26
C ASN A 78 -30.21 -12.46 1.25
N MET A 79 -31.22 -11.59 1.25
CA MET A 79 -32.42 -11.68 2.08
C MET A 79 -33.56 -12.42 1.36
#